data_AF-A0A7J5TRT9-F1
#
_entry.id   AF-A0A7J5TRT9-F1
#
_cell.length_a   1.000
_cell.length_b   1.000
_cell.length_c   1.000
_cell.angle_alpha   90.00
_cell.angle_beta   90.00
_cell.angle_gamma   90.00
#
_symmetry.space_group_name_H-M   'P 1'
#
loop_
_entity.id
_entity.type
_entity.pdbx_description
1 polymer ?
#
loop_
_entity_poly.entity_id
_entity_poly.type
_entity_poly.pdbx_seq_one_letter_code
_entity_poly.pdbx_strand_id
1 'polypeptide(L)'
;RGKVKRDKDGNPKMKYPDTRDLIRFTMTEPLEELAGTALAFDYEPVYETARMTRGRKKITGFKFTLKRKQDGKIPEYWLQNAVVSRVVASLREWKVTDKNIALYLEDIGTKAANKILYDWQLKENTDDRINDRVKYCNAVFVRMGKAAQERLKQEVQAALR
;
A
#
# COMPACT_ATOMS: atom_id res chain seq x y z
N ARG A 1 0.76 -3.06 -25.37
CA ARG A 1 0.35 -1.72 -24.87
C ARG A 1 -0.76 -1.20 -25.77
N GLY A 2 -1.91 -0.80 -25.22
CA GLY A 2 -3.06 -0.32 -26.01
C GLY A 2 -2.82 1.06 -26.62
N LYS A 3 -3.26 1.29 -27.86
CA LYS A 3 -3.21 2.61 -28.52
C LYS A 3 -4.36 3.47 -28.00
N VAL A 4 -4.08 4.70 -27.57
CA VAL A 4 -5.10 5.68 -27.15
C VAL A 4 -5.93 6.06 -28.38
N LYS A 5 -7.24 5.83 -28.34
CA LYS A 5 -8.16 6.30 -29.38
C LYS A 5 -8.28 7.82 -29.28
N ARG A 6 -8.11 8.50 -30.39
CA ARG A 6 -8.25 9.96 -30.50
C ARG A 6 -9.54 10.31 -31.23
N ASP A 7 -10.10 11.47 -30.94
CA ASP A 7 -11.22 12.03 -31.70
C ASP A 7 -10.74 12.70 -33.02
N LYS A 8 -11.67 13.33 -33.74
CA LYS A 8 -11.38 14.01 -35.01
C LYS A 8 -10.43 15.20 -34.84
N ASP A 9 -10.37 15.77 -33.64
CA ASP A 9 -9.54 16.93 -33.28
C ASP A 9 -8.18 16.49 -32.69
N GLY A 10 -7.92 15.18 -32.65
CA GLY A 10 -6.68 14.61 -32.14
C GLY A 10 -6.61 14.49 -30.62
N ASN A 11 -7.68 14.81 -29.88
CA ASN A 11 -7.71 14.70 -28.43
C ASN A 11 -7.97 13.26 -27.98
N PRO A 12 -7.48 12.84 -26.79
CA PRO A 12 -7.82 11.54 -26.22
C PRO A 12 -9.33 11.38 -26.05
N LYS A 13 -9.89 10.35 -26.69
CA LYS A 13 -11.32 10.05 -26.59
C LYS A 13 -11.61 9.27 -25.31
N MET A 14 -12.18 9.94 -24.31
CA MET A 14 -12.64 9.31 -23.07
C MET A 14 -13.86 8.41 -23.34
N LYS A 15 -13.88 7.22 -22.73
CA LYS A 15 -15.02 6.29 -22.83
C LYS A 15 -16.26 6.83 -22.12
N TYR A 16 -16.07 7.45 -20.95
CA TYR A 16 -17.11 8.08 -20.16
C TYR A 16 -16.70 9.53 -19.85
N PRO A 17 -17.20 10.52 -20.61
CA PRO A 17 -16.84 11.93 -20.40
C PRO A 17 -17.56 12.57 -19.22
N ASP A 18 -18.75 12.09 -18.83
CA ASP A 18 -19.41 12.48 -17.57
C ASP A 18 -18.80 11.69 -16.40
N THR A 19 -18.33 12.40 -15.38
CA THR A 19 -17.77 11.81 -14.16
C THR A 19 -18.76 10.90 -13.43
N ARG A 20 -20.06 11.22 -13.47
CA ARG A 20 -21.08 10.36 -12.84
C ARG A 20 -21.17 9.01 -13.54
N ASP A 21 -21.17 9.02 -14.87
CA ASP A 21 -21.24 7.80 -15.68
C ASP A 21 -19.94 7.01 -15.55
N LEU A 22 -18.79 7.70 -15.51
CA LEU A 22 -17.50 7.06 -15.21
C LEU A 22 -17.58 6.27 -13.89
N ILE A 23 -17.96 6.94 -12.79
CA ILE A 23 -18.07 6.28 -11.48
C ILE A 23 -19.02 5.10 -11.54
N ARG A 24 -20.21 5.29 -12.12
CA ARG A 24 -21.24 4.24 -12.20
C ARG A 24 -20.76 3.02 -12.98
N PHE A 25 -20.15 3.21 -14.13
CA PHE A 25 -19.76 2.10 -15.00
C PHE A 25 -18.39 1.50 -14.69
N THR A 26 -17.56 2.16 -13.88
CA THR A 26 -16.23 1.63 -13.53
C THR A 26 -16.09 1.22 -12.07
N MET A 27 -16.97 1.66 -11.16
CA MET A 27 -16.86 1.31 -9.74
C MET A 27 -17.87 0.24 -9.31
N THR A 28 -19.07 0.21 -9.88
CA THR A 28 -20.13 -0.72 -9.43
C THR A 28 -19.70 -2.18 -9.54
N GLU A 29 -19.26 -2.61 -10.73
CA GLU A 29 -18.88 -4.01 -10.98
C GLU A 29 -17.66 -4.45 -10.14
N PRO A 30 -16.54 -3.71 -10.07
CA PRO A 30 -15.43 -4.10 -9.21
C PRO A 30 -15.77 -4.13 -7.71
N LEU A 31 -16.66 -3.25 -7.24
CA LEU A 31 -17.09 -3.28 -5.83
C LEU A 31 -17.89 -4.53 -5.51
N GLU A 32 -18.76 -4.96 -6.42
CA GLU A 32 -19.56 -6.20 -6.28
C GLU A 32 -18.68 -7.45 -6.38
N GLU A 33 -17.82 -7.52 -7.39
CA GLU A 33 -16.92 -8.65 -7.63
C GLU A 33 -15.95 -8.85 -6.45
N LEU A 34 -15.40 -7.76 -5.92
CA LEU A 34 -14.39 -7.82 -4.87
C LEU A 34 -14.97 -7.85 -3.46
N ALA A 35 -16.27 -7.65 -3.26
CA ALA A 35 -16.92 -7.55 -1.95
C ALA A 35 -16.65 -8.77 -1.04
N GLY A 36 -16.54 -9.96 -1.61
CA GLY A 36 -16.26 -11.21 -0.88
C GLY A 36 -14.77 -11.44 -0.60
N THR A 37 -13.88 -10.70 -1.26
CA THR A 37 -12.44 -10.96 -1.30
C THR A 37 -11.67 -10.15 -0.25
N ALA A 38 -10.39 -10.48 -0.07
CA ALA A 38 -9.47 -9.67 0.74
C ALA A 38 -9.20 -8.27 0.14
N LEU A 39 -9.56 -8.06 -1.13
CA LEU A 39 -9.41 -6.81 -1.86
C LEU A 39 -10.68 -5.95 -1.85
N ALA A 40 -11.69 -6.32 -1.07
CA ALA A 40 -12.88 -5.49 -0.89
C ALA A 40 -12.47 -4.08 -0.44
N PHE A 41 -12.95 -3.05 -1.14
CA PHE A 41 -12.65 -1.65 -0.84
C PHE A 41 -13.89 -0.77 -0.81
N ASP A 42 -13.75 0.39 -0.18
CA ASP A 42 -14.61 1.56 -0.33
C ASP A 42 -13.85 2.63 -1.11
N TYR A 43 -14.58 3.60 -1.67
CA TYR A 43 -14.00 4.75 -2.33
C TYR A 43 -14.70 6.04 -1.91
N GLU A 44 -13.93 7.12 -1.84
CA GLU A 44 -14.42 8.46 -1.53
C GLU A 44 -13.97 9.43 -2.64
N PRO A 45 -14.86 10.23 -3.24
CA PRO A 45 -14.47 11.26 -4.20
C PRO A 45 -13.70 12.37 -3.48
N VAL A 46 -12.54 12.73 -4.04
CA VAL A 46 -11.74 13.87 -3.60
C VAL A 46 -12.12 15.07 -4.46
N TYR A 47 -12.56 16.15 -3.81
CA TYR A 47 -13.01 17.37 -4.47
C TYR A 47 -11.91 18.43 -4.48
N GLU A 48 -11.97 19.32 -5.47
CA GLU A 48 -11.09 20.48 -5.55
C GLU A 48 -11.12 21.32 -4.26
N THR A 49 -9.94 21.63 -3.73
CA THR A 49 -9.76 22.37 -2.48
C THR A 49 -9.94 23.86 -2.71
N ALA A 50 -9.26 24.42 -3.71
CA ALA A 50 -9.31 25.82 -4.10
C ALA A 50 -10.21 26.06 -5.31
N ARG A 51 -11.26 26.89 -5.15
CA ARG A 51 -12.05 27.40 -6.27
C ARG A 51 -12.44 28.86 -6.02
N MET A 52 -12.19 29.73 -7.00
CA MET A 52 -12.58 31.15 -6.95
C MET A 52 -13.99 31.44 -7.50
N THR A 53 -14.65 30.49 -8.14
CA THR A 53 -15.98 30.66 -8.79
C THR A 53 -17.09 29.88 -8.08
N ARG A 54 -18.34 30.39 -8.14
CA ARG A 54 -19.52 29.68 -7.61
C ARG A 54 -19.85 28.43 -8.45
N GLY A 55 -20.28 27.35 -7.81
CA GLY A 55 -20.76 26.11 -8.46
C GLY A 55 -20.35 24.82 -7.73
N ARG A 56 -20.77 23.66 -8.27
CA ARG A 56 -20.41 22.32 -7.74
C ARG A 56 -18.91 22.08 -7.92
N LYS A 57 -18.22 21.75 -6.83
CA LYS A 57 -16.79 21.39 -6.84
C LYS A 57 -16.52 20.19 -7.73
N LYS A 58 -15.49 20.27 -8.56
CA LYS A 58 -15.05 19.15 -9.41
C LYS A 58 -14.40 18.06 -8.56
N ILE A 59 -14.58 16.82 -8.99
CA ILE A 59 -13.84 15.67 -8.44
C ILE A 59 -12.46 15.66 -9.12
N THR A 60 -11.40 15.73 -8.33
CA THR A 60 -10.01 15.72 -8.79
C THR A 60 -9.34 14.36 -8.60
N GLY A 61 -9.92 13.49 -7.77
CA GLY A 61 -9.42 12.14 -7.55
C GLY A 61 -10.37 11.26 -6.76
N PHE A 62 -9.91 10.04 -6.46
CA PHE A 62 -10.60 9.09 -5.59
C PHE A 62 -9.63 8.55 -4.56
N LYS A 63 -10.09 8.45 -3.31
CA LYS A 63 -9.38 7.74 -2.25
C LYS A 63 -10.02 6.38 -2.10
N PHE A 64 -9.22 5.32 -2.25
CA PHE A 64 -9.65 3.94 -2.04
C PHE A 64 -9.20 3.46 -0.66
N THR A 65 -10.05 2.72 0.03
CA THR A 65 -9.75 2.16 1.36
C THR A 65 -10.20 0.71 1.42
N LEU A 66 -9.31 -0.21 1.77
CA LEU A 66 -9.67 -1.62 1.92
C LEU A 66 -10.58 -1.84 3.14
N LYS A 67 -11.66 -2.60 2.96
CA LYS A 67 -12.66 -2.93 4.00
C LYS A 67 -12.12 -3.91 5.02
N ARG A 68 -11.35 -4.90 4.57
CA ARG A 68 -10.78 -5.93 5.44
C ARG A 68 -9.35 -5.58 5.79
N LYS A 69 -9.04 -5.70 7.09
CA LYS A 69 -7.67 -5.71 7.58
C LYS A 69 -7.04 -6.99 7.07
N GLN A 70 -5.94 -6.90 6.33
CA GLN A 70 -5.26 -8.09 5.82
C GLN A 70 -5.00 -9.06 6.98
N ASP A 71 -5.29 -10.35 6.77
CA ASP A 71 -5.43 -11.38 7.82
C ASP A 71 -4.13 -11.67 8.60
N GLY A 72 -3.07 -10.89 8.37
CA GLY A 72 -1.74 -11.10 8.95
C GLY A 72 -1.08 -12.38 8.43
N LYS A 73 -1.55 -12.91 7.31
CA LYS A 73 -0.95 -14.08 6.65
C LYS A 73 -0.07 -13.61 5.51
N ILE A 74 1.13 -14.17 5.44
CA ILE A 74 2.06 -13.91 4.35
C ILE A 74 1.48 -14.53 3.07
N PRO A 75 1.30 -13.77 1.98
CA PRO A 75 0.77 -14.31 0.74
C PRO A 75 1.70 -15.35 0.11
N GLU A 76 1.15 -16.44 -0.44
CA GLU A 76 1.94 -17.53 -1.02
C GLU A 76 2.84 -17.05 -2.18
N TYR A 77 2.36 -16.09 -2.98
CA TYR A 77 3.14 -15.54 -4.09
C TYR A 77 4.40 -14.77 -3.63
N TRP A 78 4.47 -14.31 -2.36
CA TRP A 78 5.71 -13.75 -1.80
C TRP A 78 6.78 -14.84 -1.64
N LEU A 79 6.36 -16.06 -1.31
CA LEU A 79 7.27 -17.19 -1.11
C LEU A 79 7.81 -17.75 -2.44
N GLN A 80 7.07 -17.55 -3.53
CA GLN A 80 7.51 -17.90 -4.89
C GLN A 80 8.58 -16.94 -5.43
N ASN A 81 8.64 -15.71 -4.91
CA ASN A 81 9.66 -14.74 -5.30
C ASN A 81 10.94 -14.96 -4.48
N ALA A 82 12.04 -15.34 -5.13
CA ALA A 82 13.31 -15.67 -4.47
C ALA A 82 13.88 -14.54 -3.59
N VAL A 83 13.65 -13.28 -3.95
CA VAL A 83 14.14 -12.14 -3.17
C VAL A 83 13.29 -11.95 -1.93
N VAL A 84 11.97 -11.92 -2.09
CA VAL A 84 11.04 -11.68 -0.98
C VAL A 84 11.05 -12.87 -0.02
N SER A 85 11.06 -14.10 -0.52
CA SER A 85 11.07 -15.31 0.31
C SER A 85 12.31 -15.40 1.19
N ARG A 86 13.48 -15.01 0.68
CA ARG A 86 14.72 -14.93 1.47
C ARG A 86 14.61 -13.90 2.59
N VAL A 87 14.08 -12.72 2.31
CA VAL A 87 13.87 -11.69 3.33
C VAL A 87 12.88 -12.16 4.41
N VAL A 88 11.78 -12.81 4.01
CA VAL A 88 10.81 -13.40 4.93
C VAL A 88 11.47 -14.46 5.82
N ALA A 89 12.29 -15.35 5.25
CA ALA A 89 13.02 -16.36 6.01
C ALA A 89 13.97 -15.72 7.04
N SER A 90 14.76 -14.73 6.64
CA SER A 90 15.65 -14.02 7.57
C SER A 90 14.88 -13.28 8.66
N LEU A 91 13.75 -12.64 8.35
CA LEU A 91 12.91 -12.01 9.39
C LEU A 91 12.36 -13.03 10.40
N ARG A 92 12.00 -14.24 9.94
CA ARG A 92 11.59 -15.35 10.82
C ARG A 92 12.73 -15.87 11.69
N GLU A 93 13.95 -15.96 11.17
CA GLU A 93 15.15 -16.33 11.95
C GLU A 93 15.37 -15.34 13.11
N TRP A 94 15.14 -14.05 12.86
CA TRP A 94 15.15 -12.97 13.84
C TRP A 94 13.87 -12.87 14.69
N LYS A 95 13.00 -13.89 14.63
CA LYS A 95 11.77 -14.02 15.44
C LYS A 95 10.74 -12.92 15.22
N VAL A 96 10.77 -12.24 14.06
CA VAL A 96 9.66 -11.38 13.65
C VAL A 96 8.47 -12.27 13.30
N THR A 97 7.29 -11.96 13.86
CA THR A 97 6.08 -12.77 13.66
C THR A 97 5.55 -12.63 12.25
N ASP A 98 5.01 -13.72 11.69
CA ASP A 98 4.39 -13.73 10.35
C ASP A 98 3.31 -12.65 10.20
N LYS A 99 2.56 -12.41 11.26
CA LYS A 99 1.58 -11.32 11.32
C LYS A 99 2.20 -9.96 11.03
N ASN A 100 3.32 -9.63 11.69
CA ASN A 100 3.99 -8.36 11.48
C ASN A 100 4.66 -8.29 10.11
N ILE A 101 5.24 -9.40 9.65
CA ILE A 101 5.83 -9.49 8.30
C ILE A 101 4.76 -9.20 7.24
N ALA A 102 3.62 -9.90 7.30
CA ALA A 102 2.51 -9.73 6.37
C ALA A 102 1.95 -8.30 6.38
N LEU A 103 1.85 -7.68 7.57
CA LEU A 103 1.25 -6.34 7.70
C LEU A 103 2.16 -5.20 7.24
N TYR A 104 3.49 -5.37 7.27
CA TYR A 104 4.40 -4.23 7.14
C TYR A 104 5.50 -4.41 6.10
N LEU A 105 5.84 -5.63 5.68
CA LEU A 105 6.99 -5.85 4.78
C LEU A 105 6.79 -5.18 3.42
N GLU A 106 5.57 -5.16 2.88
CA GLU A 106 5.27 -4.52 1.60
C GLU A 106 5.53 -3.01 1.64
N ASP A 107 5.00 -2.34 2.66
CA ASP A 107 5.18 -0.89 2.87
C ASP A 107 6.64 -0.52 3.20
N ILE A 108 7.32 -1.39 3.95
CA ILE A 108 8.75 -1.24 4.30
C ILE A 108 9.65 -1.40 3.06
N GLY A 109 9.35 -2.39 2.23
CA GLY A 109 10.17 -2.82 1.11
C GLY A 109 11.37 -3.68 1.52
N THR A 110 11.75 -4.62 0.64
CA THR A 110 12.82 -5.62 0.87
C THR A 110 14.19 -4.99 1.15
N LYS A 111 14.52 -3.86 0.51
CA LYS A 111 15.80 -3.16 0.72
C LYS A 111 15.93 -2.62 2.15
N ALA A 112 14.89 -1.99 2.67
CA ALA A 112 14.91 -1.44 4.03
C ALA A 112 14.83 -2.56 5.08
N ALA A 113 14.09 -3.62 4.81
CA ALA A 113 14.08 -4.82 5.66
C ALA A 113 15.48 -5.46 5.77
N ASN A 114 16.18 -5.63 4.66
CA ASN A 114 17.56 -6.14 4.65
C ASN A 114 18.54 -5.24 5.42
N LYS A 115 18.34 -3.92 5.35
CA LYS A 115 19.15 -2.98 6.15
C LYS A 115 18.96 -3.23 7.65
N ILE A 116 17.72 -3.37 8.13
CA ILE A 116 17.48 -3.67 9.55
C ILE A 116 18.09 -5.02 9.95
N LEU A 117 17.95 -6.05 9.12
CA LEU A 117 18.54 -7.37 9.39
C LEU A 117 20.06 -7.27 9.57
N TYR A 118 20.72 -6.48 8.72
CA TYR A 118 22.14 -6.19 8.85
C TYR A 118 22.47 -5.42 10.14
N ASP A 119 21.69 -4.39 10.46
CA ASP A 119 21.89 -3.60 11.69
C ASP A 119 21.72 -4.47 12.95
N TRP A 120 20.78 -5.43 12.95
CA TRP A 120 20.63 -6.39 14.03
C TRP A 120 21.81 -7.35 14.13
N GLN A 121 22.30 -7.85 12.99
CA GLN A 121 23.48 -8.71 12.96
C GLN A 121 24.72 -8.00 13.52
N LEU A 122 24.90 -6.70 13.20
CA LEU A 122 25.96 -5.90 13.81
C LEU A 122 25.76 -5.76 15.31
N LYS A 123 24.54 -5.47 15.77
CA LYS A 123 24.23 -5.28 17.19
C LYS A 123 24.45 -6.54 18.02
N GLU A 124 24.18 -7.72 17.46
CA GLU A 124 24.44 -9.01 18.10
C GLU A 124 25.92 -9.23 18.46
N ASN A 125 26.83 -8.62 17.69
CA ASN A 125 28.29 -8.72 17.89
C ASN A 125 28.84 -7.65 18.84
N THR A 126 27.97 -6.88 19.52
CA THR A 126 28.36 -5.83 20.47
C THR A 126 28.06 -6.22 21.92
N ASP A 127 28.62 -5.48 22.87
CA ASP A 127 28.33 -5.66 24.30
C ASP A 127 26.85 -5.37 24.64
N ASP A 128 26.17 -4.53 23.86
CA ASP A 128 24.71 -4.27 23.95
C ASP A 128 23.90 -5.20 23.03
N ARG A 129 24.12 -6.51 23.14
CA ARG A 129 23.42 -7.52 22.34
C ARG A 129 21.91 -7.55 22.60
N ILE A 130 21.17 -8.06 21.62
CA ILE A 130 19.72 -8.19 21.69
C ILE A 130 19.36 -9.35 22.63
N ASN A 131 18.99 -9.05 23.88
CA ASN A 131 18.64 -10.07 24.88
C ASN A 131 17.33 -10.84 24.56
N ASP A 132 16.31 -10.14 24.07
CA ASP A 132 15.02 -10.73 23.67
C ASP A 132 14.72 -10.34 22.22
N ARG A 133 15.08 -11.24 21.30
CA ARG A 133 14.86 -11.04 19.86
C ARG A 133 13.37 -10.91 19.53
N VAL A 134 12.48 -11.69 20.17
CA VAL A 134 11.05 -11.64 19.88
C VAL A 134 10.52 -10.24 20.19
N LYS A 135 10.80 -9.72 21.39
CA LYS A 135 10.30 -8.40 21.80
C LYS A 135 10.96 -7.28 21.01
N TYR A 136 12.29 -7.28 20.91
CA TYR A 136 13.05 -6.20 20.28
C TYR A 136 12.79 -6.12 18.77
N CYS A 137 12.98 -7.22 18.03
CA CYS A 137 12.88 -7.22 16.58
C CYS A 137 11.46 -6.91 16.12
N ASN A 138 10.42 -7.46 16.77
CA ASN A 138 9.03 -7.11 16.46
C ASN A 138 8.74 -5.63 16.77
N ALA A 139 9.21 -5.08 17.89
CA ALA A 139 8.98 -3.67 18.22
C ALA A 139 9.63 -2.72 17.20
N VAL A 140 10.87 -2.98 16.82
CA VAL A 140 11.60 -2.20 15.80
C VAL A 140 10.90 -2.31 14.44
N PHE A 141 10.54 -3.53 14.03
CA PHE A 141 9.90 -3.77 12.74
C PHE A 141 8.53 -3.09 12.63
N VAL A 142 7.69 -3.21 13.67
CA VAL A 142 6.37 -2.54 13.73
C VAL A 142 6.51 -1.02 13.71
N ARG A 143 7.50 -0.46 14.43
CA ARG A 143 7.75 0.98 14.42
C ARG A 143 8.11 1.47 13.02
N MET A 144 8.95 0.72 12.30
CA MET A 144 9.31 1.08 10.94
C MET A 144 8.13 0.95 9.98
N GLY A 145 7.34 -0.12 10.11
CA GLY A 145 6.13 -0.32 9.30
C GLY A 145 5.12 0.80 9.46
N LYS A 146 4.82 1.20 10.70
CA LYS A 146 3.93 2.34 10.97
C LYS A 146 4.47 3.65 10.40
N ALA A 147 5.78 3.88 10.48
CA ALA A 147 6.40 5.07 9.90
C ALA A 147 6.32 5.08 8.37
N ALA A 148 6.49 3.93 7.71
CA ALA A 148 6.31 3.79 6.26
C ALA A 148 4.87 4.08 5.84
N GLN A 149 3.89 3.49 6.54
CA GLN A 149 2.47 3.73 6.28
C GLN A 149 2.08 5.20 6.44
N GLU A 150 2.56 5.88 7.48
CA GLU A 150 2.26 7.29 7.68
C GLU A 150 2.89 8.17 6.59
N ARG A 151 4.10 7.85 6.13
CA ARG A 151 4.73 8.54 4.98
C ARG A 151 3.92 8.37 3.71
N LEU A 152 3.52 7.13 3.38
CA LEU A 152 2.67 6.86 2.22
C LEU A 152 1.34 7.62 2.30
N LYS A 153 0.74 7.67 3.49
CA LYS A 153 -0.49 8.46 3.73
C LYS A 153 -0.27 9.96 3.52
N GLN A 154 0.86 10.50 3.97
CA GLN A 154 1.21 11.91 3.76
C GLN A 154 1.49 12.23 2.29
N GLU A 155 2.18 11.34 1.56
CA GLU A 155 2.44 11.48 0.12
C GLU A 155 1.14 11.47 -0.67
N VAL A 156 0.22 10.55 -0.35
CA VAL A 156 -1.12 10.53 -0.94
C VAL A 156 -1.88 11.82 -0.61
N GLN A 157 -1.84 12.27 0.65
CA GLN A 157 -2.52 13.49 1.04
C GLN A 157 -1.93 14.73 0.36
N ALA A 158 -0.62 14.80 0.16
CA ALA A 158 0.07 15.88 -0.52
C ALA A 158 -0.26 15.89 -2.02
N ALA A 159 -0.30 14.72 -2.67
CA ALA A 159 -0.69 14.60 -4.07
C ALA A 159 -2.15 15.00 -4.34
N LEU A 160 -3.00 14.96 -3.32
CA LEU A 160 -4.40 15.36 -3.38
C LEU A 160 -4.66 16.84 -3.03
N ARG A 161 -3.66 17.57 -2.53
CA ARG A 161 -3.77 19.00 -2.18
C ARG A 161 -3.41 19.90 -3.34
#